data_AF-I1MG83-F1
#
_entry.id   AF-I1MG83-F1
#
_cell.length_a   1.000
_cell.length_b   1.000
_cell.length_c   1.000
_cell.angle_alpha   90.00
_cell.angle_beta   90.00
_cell.angle_gamma   90.00
#
_symmetry.space_group_name_H-M   'P 1'
#
loop_
_entity.id
_entity.type
_entity.pdbx_description
1 polymer ?
#
loop_
_entity_poly.entity_id
_entity_poly.type
_entity_poly.pdbx_seq_one_letter_code
_entity_poly.pdbx_strand_id
1 'polypeptide(L)'
;MRNSRKAEPSNDVVSSERRNWSNIFKSLVQMVRSQQNQLHSFASRHKFLEDRLRMQHEGWVSDVRCHKDQISQMNGMLTSEEKKRSLEVAKADFALGLKHREAAMLKWILEHTEDELADFKAWFEILSRKSSNGEDQGTSSKDTDLKKKGSTNRGNKPTRNNTAEKEKYSSEIKDEFSRLKGEYDKLALEKYSEVTALLAEKKFVWNQYNIMENDYADKLRTKEAEVEKANEKIKVLVSSMEQLQSEKYEKDSKISELQSKMAEMEAETKRLNKEISGLSVELESLRKFRNNQVTPPVLNHCTQGTKAPESGVVKSNRSRRNMTSKKEICTPNAPVPAKSSETGTKTKSMKRKEAPVIPTSDTPKLFSSSFKVPKLKSSVRVT
;
A
#
# COMPACT_ATOMS: atom_id res chain seq x y z
N MET A 1 88.36 -60.38 -54.62
CA MET A 1 87.97 -59.34 -53.65
C MET A 1 87.74 -58.03 -54.39
N ARG A 2 86.48 -57.62 -54.62
CA ARG A 2 86.11 -56.32 -55.21
C ARG A 2 85.19 -55.62 -54.23
N ASN A 3 85.70 -54.58 -53.57
CA ASN A 3 84.92 -53.72 -52.67
C ASN A 3 84.19 -52.66 -53.51
N SER A 4 82.87 -52.77 -53.58
CA SER A 4 82.00 -51.75 -54.19
C SER A 4 81.93 -50.53 -53.26
N ARG A 5 82.40 -49.38 -53.75
CA ARG A 5 82.32 -48.08 -53.08
C ARG A 5 80.84 -47.64 -53.00
N LYS A 6 80.36 -47.40 -51.78
CA LYS A 6 79.10 -46.69 -51.51
C LYS A 6 79.21 -45.26 -52.05
N ALA A 7 78.22 -44.86 -52.84
CA ALA A 7 78.05 -43.47 -53.26
C ALA A 7 77.69 -42.60 -52.04
N GLU A 8 78.47 -41.55 -51.81
CA GLU A 8 78.13 -40.48 -50.86
C GLU A 8 76.88 -39.73 -51.34
N PRO A 9 75.91 -39.44 -50.47
CA PRO A 9 74.77 -38.61 -50.81
C PRO A 9 75.21 -37.15 -50.96
N SER A 10 74.85 -36.51 -52.08
CA SER A 10 75.11 -35.11 -52.36
C SER A 10 74.65 -34.18 -51.23
N ASN A 11 75.53 -33.29 -50.76
CA ASN A 11 75.31 -32.30 -49.68
C ASN A 11 74.06 -31.42 -49.85
N ASP A 12 73.50 -31.31 -51.05
CA ASP A 12 72.25 -30.58 -51.32
C ASP A 12 71.01 -31.27 -50.73
N VAL A 13 70.98 -32.60 -50.66
CA VAL A 13 69.84 -33.35 -50.11
C VAL A 13 69.76 -33.15 -48.59
N VAL A 14 70.90 -33.23 -47.90
CA VAL A 14 71.00 -33.01 -46.44
C VAL A 14 70.62 -31.56 -46.08
N SER A 15 70.98 -30.59 -46.94
CA SER A 15 70.62 -29.18 -46.75
C SER A 15 69.13 -28.92 -46.96
N SER A 16 68.51 -29.59 -47.93
CA SER A 16 67.06 -29.52 -48.19
C SER A 16 66.24 -30.09 -47.03
N GLU A 17 66.63 -31.27 -46.51
CA GLU A 17 65.96 -31.89 -45.37
C GLU A 17 66.04 -31.03 -44.11
N ARG A 18 67.21 -30.47 -43.80
CA ARG A 18 67.37 -29.55 -42.65
C ARG A 18 66.46 -28.33 -42.75
N ARG A 19 66.30 -27.77 -43.96
CA ARG A 19 65.40 -26.62 -44.20
C ARG A 19 63.93 -27.02 -44.02
N ASN A 20 63.54 -28.20 -44.50
CA ASN A 20 62.19 -28.73 -44.33
C ASN A 20 61.85 -28.94 -42.85
N TRP A 21 62.74 -29.57 -42.07
CA TRP A 21 62.56 -29.74 -40.62
C TRP A 21 62.49 -28.41 -39.88
N SER A 22 63.28 -27.41 -40.26
CA SER A 22 63.20 -26.06 -39.67
C SER A 22 61.84 -25.40 -39.95
N ASN A 23 61.29 -25.56 -41.15
CA ASN A 23 59.96 -25.04 -41.50
C ASN A 23 58.84 -25.77 -40.74
N ILE A 24 58.92 -27.10 -40.64
CA ILE A 24 57.96 -27.92 -39.85
C ILE A 24 57.99 -27.48 -38.39
N PHE A 25 59.19 -27.35 -37.79
CA PHE A 25 59.34 -26.90 -36.42
C PHE A 25 58.79 -25.50 -36.19
N LYS A 26 59.07 -24.54 -37.09
CA LYS A 26 58.50 -23.19 -37.03
C LYS A 26 56.98 -23.20 -37.09
N SER A 27 56.39 -24.00 -37.98
CA SER A 27 54.94 -24.16 -38.09
C SER A 27 54.33 -24.75 -36.81
N LEU A 28 54.95 -25.78 -36.25
CA LEU A 28 54.51 -26.40 -35.00
C LEU A 28 54.55 -25.41 -33.82
N VAL A 29 55.64 -24.63 -33.69
CA VAL A 29 55.75 -23.59 -32.65
C VAL A 29 54.69 -22.50 -32.83
N GLN A 30 54.42 -22.07 -34.07
CA GLN A 30 53.34 -21.11 -34.34
C GLN A 30 51.96 -21.67 -33.97
N MET A 31 51.69 -22.93 -34.28
CA MET A 31 50.45 -23.61 -33.91
C MET A 31 50.28 -23.70 -32.39
N VAL A 32 51.32 -24.10 -31.66
CA VAL A 32 51.28 -24.17 -30.18
C VAL A 32 51.04 -22.78 -29.58
N ARG A 33 51.69 -21.73 -30.09
CA ARG A 33 51.43 -20.34 -29.65
C ARG A 33 50.00 -19.89 -29.95
N SER A 34 49.47 -20.25 -31.13
CA SER A 34 48.08 -19.96 -31.49
C SER A 34 47.10 -20.65 -30.53
N GLN A 35 47.33 -21.94 -30.23
CA GLN A 35 46.53 -22.71 -29.27
C GLN A 35 46.61 -22.12 -27.85
N GLN A 36 47.80 -21.69 -27.41
CA GLN A 36 48.00 -21.02 -26.12
C GLN A 36 47.20 -19.70 -26.04
N ASN A 37 47.24 -18.88 -27.10
CA ASN A 37 46.47 -17.64 -27.17
C ASN A 37 44.96 -17.90 -27.17
N GLN A 38 44.52 -18.95 -27.89
CA GLN A 38 43.11 -19.38 -27.87
C GLN A 38 42.68 -19.81 -26.46
N LEU A 39 43.49 -20.61 -25.75
CA LEU A 39 43.20 -21.04 -24.39
C LEU A 39 43.12 -19.86 -23.41
N HIS A 40 44.03 -18.89 -23.54
CA HIS A 40 44.00 -17.67 -22.74
C HIS A 40 42.74 -16.83 -23.01
N SER A 41 42.33 -16.71 -24.28
CA SER A 41 41.09 -16.02 -24.66
C SER A 41 39.85 -16.72 -24.11
N PHE A 42 39.84 -18.06 -24.11
CA PHE A 42 38.77 -18.86 -23.55
C PHE A 42 38.67 -18.70 -22.03
N ALA A 43 39.81 -18.77 -21.32
CA ALA A 43 39.87 -18.53 -19.88
C ALA A 43 39.35 -17.13 -19.50
N SER A 44 39.72 -16.10 -20.28
CA SER A 44 39.24 -14.73 -20.08
C SER A 44 37.73 -14.61 -20.28
N ARG A 45 37.19 -15.27 -21.32
CA ARG A 45 35.74 -15.31 -21.59
C ARG A 45 34.96 -16.08 -20.52
N HIS A 46 35.51 -17.18 -20.02
CA HIS A 46 34.92 -17.96 -18.94
C HIS A 46 34.83 -17.13 -17.66
N LYS A 47 35.91 -16.42 -17.30
CA LYS A 47 35.93 -15.52 -16.14
C LYS A 47 34.88 -14.41 -16.25
N PHE A 48 34.77 -13.78 -17.43
CA PHE A 48 33.72 -12.78 -17.68
C PHE A 48 32.30 -13.35 -17.52
N LEU A 49 32.06 -14.58 -18.00
CA LEU A 49 30.76 -15.24 -17.86
C LEU A 49 30.45 -15.58 -16.40
N GLU A 50 31.46 -16.05 -15.66
CA GLU A 50 31.36 -16.35 -14.23
C GLU A 50 31.03 -15.10 -13.41
N ASP A 51 31.74 -13.99 -13.66
CA ASP A 51 31.48 -12.71 -12.99
C ASP A 51 30.06 -12.19 -13.30
N ARG A 52 29.60 -12.34 -14.54
CA ARG A 52 28.23 -11.98 -14.93
C ARG A 52 27.18 -12.84 -14.21
N LEU A 53 27.40 -14.15 -14.12
CA LEU A 53 26.51 -15.07 -13.43
C LEU A 53 26.43 -14.75 -11.93
N ARG A 54 27.58 -14.47 -11.31
CA ARG A 54 27.68 -14.06 -9.90
C ARG A 54 26.89 -12.78 -9.63
N MET A 55 27.08 -11.75 -10.45
CA MET A 55 26.35 -10.48 -10.32
C MET A 55 24.83 -10.67 -10.46
N GLN A 56 24.38 -11.51 -11.40
CA GLN A 56 22.96 -11.81 -11.55
C GLN A 56 22.39 -12.56 -10.35
N HIS A 57 23.14 -13.53 -9.81
CA HIS A 57 22.76 -14.29 -8.62
C HIS A 57 22.66 -13.40 -7.38
N GLU A 58 23.64 -12.52 -7.15
CA GLU A 58 23.63 -11.55 -6.05
C GLU A 58 22.45 -10.57 -6.14
N GLY A 59 22.12 -10.11 -7.36
CA GLY A 59 20.93 -9.31 -7.62
C GLY A 59 19.64 -10.06 -7.24
N TRP A 60 19.48 -11.29 -7.74
CA TRP A 60 18.33 -12.15 -7.41
C TRP A 60 18.20 -12.41 -5.91
N VAL A 61 19.30 -12.69 -5.21
CA VAL A 61 19.30 -12.92 -3.75
C VAL A 61 18.87 -11.66 -3.00
N SER A 62 19.29 -10.49 -3.47
CA SER A 62 18.92 -9.19 -2.88
C SER A 62 17.43 -8.89 -3.09
N ASP A 63 16.90 -9.14 -4.29
CA ASP A 63 15.48 -8.97 -4.61
C ASP A 63 14.59 -9.91 -3.78
N VAL A 64 14.97 -11.19 -3.69
CA VAL A 64 14.26 -12.19 -2.85
C VAL A 64 14.26 -11.76 -1.37
N ARG A 65 15.37 -11.23 -0.86
CA ARG A 65 15.45 -10.70 0.51
C ARG A 65 14.50 -9.51 0.68
N CYS A 66 14.52 -8.56 -0.23
CA CYS A 66 13.65 -7.38 -0.19
C CYS A 66 12.17 -7.77 -0.18
N HIS A 67 11.76 -8.71 -1.04
CA HIS A 67 10.37 -9.19 -1.07
C HIS A 67 9.99 -9.95 0.20
N LYS A 68 10.91 -10.75 0.75
CA LYS A 68 10.68 -11.43 2.03
C LYS A 68 10.46 -10.44 3.17
N ASP A 69 11.28 -9.38 3.24
CA ASP A 69 11.14 -8.33 4.26
C ASP A 69 9.82 -7.57 4.10
N GLN A 70 9.41 -7.27 2.86
CA GLN A 70 8.11 -6.65 2.56
C GLN A 70 6.93 -7.53 3.00
N ILE A 71 6.97 -8.84 2.71
CA ILE A 71 5.96 -9.81 3.15
C ILE A 71 5.91 -9.86 4.68
N SER A 72 7.06 -9.92 5.35
CA SER A 72 7.14 -9.90 6.82
C SER A 72 6.53 -8.62 7.42
N GLN A 73 6.81 -7.45 6.84
CA GLN A 73 6.21 -6.19 7.26
C GLN A 73 4.68 -6.20 7.09
N MET A 74 4.20 -6.66 5.94
CA MET A 74 2.76 -6.72 5.63
C MET A 74 2.01 -7.69 6.55
N ASN A 75 2.61 -8.84 6.88
CA ASN A 75 2.07 -9.77 7.87
C ASN A 75 2.02 -9.16 9.27
N GLY A 76 3.04 -8.40 9.67
CA GLY A 76 3.02 -7.64 10.92
C GLY A 76 1.88 -6.63 10.99
N MET A 77 1.64 -5.90 9.90
CA MET A 77 0.52 -4.96 9.80
C MET A 77 -0.84 -5.67 9.87
N LEU A 78 -0.99 -6.79 9.16
CA LEU A 78 -2.23 -7.58 9.13
C LEU A 78 -2.59 -8.10 10.54
N THR A 79 -1.63 -8.69 11.24
CA THR A 79 -1.83 -9.19 12.62
C THR A 79 -2.15 -8.06 13.61
N SER A 80 -1.59 -6.86 13.41
CA SER A 80 -1.93 -5.69 14.22
C SER A 80 -3.37 -5.22 13.99
N GLU A 81 -3.82 -5.15 12.74
CA GLU A 81 -5.20 -4.78 12.40
C GLU A 81 -6.21 -5.84 12.85
N GLU A 82 -5.87 -7.12 12.77
CA GLU A 82 -6.71 -8.20 13.30
C GLU A 82 -6.93 -8.07 14.82
N LYS A 83 -5.84 -7.86 15.59
CA LYS A 83 -5.94 -7.61 17.04
C LYS A 83 -6.79 -6.38 17.37
N LYS A 84 -6.68 -5.32 16.57
CA LYS A 84 -7.49 -4.11 16.72
C LYS A 84 -8.97 -4.40 16.46
N ARG A 85 -9.31 -5.15 15.42
CA ARG A 85 -10.71 -5.59 15.18
C ARG A 85 -11.23 -6.44 16.33
N SER A 86 -10.46 -7.40 16.82
CA SER A 86 -10.85 -8.23 17.97
C SER A 86 -11.08 -7.40 19.23
N LEU A 87 -10.26 -6.36 19.47
CA LEU A 87 -10.45 -5.43 20.58
C LEU A 87 -11.78 -4.65 20.44
N GLU A 88 -12.09 -4.13 19.26
CA GLU A 88 -13.33 -3.39 19.03
C GLU A 88 -14.57 -4.29 19.17
N VAL A 89 -14.49 -5.55 18.71
CA VAL A 89 -15.55 -6.55 18.95
C VAL A 89 -15.73 -6.79 20.45
N ALA A 90 -14.65 -7.04 21.19
CA ALA A 90 -14.72 -7.27 22.64
C ALA A 90 -15.28 -6.06 23.41
N LYS A 91 -14.95 -4.83 22.99
CA LYS A 91 -15.55 -3.61 23.55
C LYS A 91 -17.04 -3.52 23.28
N ALA A 92 -17.48 -3.85 22.07
CA ALA A 92 -18.90 -3.85 21.71
C ALA A 92 -19.69 -4.90 22.52
N ASP A 93 -19.16 -6.12 22.64
CA ASP A 93 -19.75 -7.19 23.44
C ASP A 93 -19.86 -6.79 24.93
N PHE A 94 -18.83 -6.17 25.48
CA PHE A 94 -18.84 -5.66 26.84
C PHE A 94 -19.90 -4.56 27.04
N ALA A 95 -19.99 -3.60 26.13
CA ALA A 95 -21.00 -2.54 26.18
C ALA A 95 -22.42 -3.11 26.09
N LEU A 96 -22.63 -4.09 25.20
CA LEU A 96 -23.90 -4.80 25.07
C LEU A 96 -24.27 -5.55 26.37
N GLY A 97 -23.30 -6.23 26.98
CA GLY A 97 -23.48 -6.90 28.28
C GLY A 97 -23.88 -5.94 29.40
N LEU A 98 -23.27 -4.75 29.47
CA LEU A 98 -23.65 -3.70 30.41
C LEU A 98 -25.09 -3.22 30.17
N LYS A 99 -25.49 -3.00 28.92
CA LYS A 99 -26.83 -2.57 28.55
C LYS A 99 -27.90 -3.63 28.86
N HIS A 100 -27.59 -4.91 28.64
CA HIS A 100 -28.49 -6.00 29.04
C HIS A 100 -28.68 -6.05 30.55
N ARG A 101 -27.62 -5.88 31.35
CA ARG A 101 -27.71 -5.84 32.81
C ARG A 101 -28.51 -4.64 33.31
N GLU A 102 -28.30 -3.47 32.71
CA GLU A 102 -29.06 -2.24 33.00
C GLU A 102 -30.55 -2.43 32.69
N ALA A 103 -30.88 -2.98 31.52
CA ALA A 103 -32.26 -3.27 31.13
C ALA A 103 -32.93 -4.30 32.07
N ALA A 104 -32.19 -5.34 32.48
CA ALA A 104 -32.69 -6.34 33.42
C ALA A 104 -33.00 -5.73 34.80
N MET A 105 -32.13 -4.82 35.29
CA MET A 105 -32.36 -4.10 36.55
C MET A 105 -33.59 -3.19 36.46
N LEU A 106 -33.72 -2.42 35.38
CA LEU A 106 -34.89 -1.55 35.18
C LEU A 106 -36.18 -2.35 35.08
N LYS A 107 -36.15 -3.50 34.39
CA LYS A 107 -37.29 -4.41 34.32
C LYS A 107 -37.70 -4.92 35.71
N TRP A 108 -36.73 -5.36 36.52
CA TRP A 108 -36.99 -5.82 37.89
C TRP A 108 -37.58 -4.72 38.78
N ILE A 109 -37.05 -3.50 38.69
CA ILE A 109 -37.59 -2.33 39.42
C ILE A 109 -39.04 -2.07 38.98
N LEU A 110 -39.32 -2.09 37.68
CA LEU A 110 -40.68 -1.87 37.15
C LEU A 110 -41.66 -2.92 37.66
N GLU A 111 -41.31 -4.20 37.56
CA GLU A 111 -42.14 -5.32 38.05
C GLU A 111 -42.43 -5.15 39.56
N HIS A 112 -41.42 -4.82 40.36
CA HIS A 112 -41.59 -4.59 41.79
C HIS A 112 -42.52 -3.40 42.10
N THR A 113 -42.36 -2.27 41.39
CA THR A 113 -43.23 -1.09 41.58
C THR A 113 -44.67 -1.33 41.11
N GLU A 114 -44.88 -2.23 40.14
CA GLU A 114 -46.20 -2.61 39.67
C GLU A 114 -46.94 -3.47 40.71
N ASP A 115 -46.23 -4.40 41.37
CA ASP A 115 -46.73 -5.17 42.51
C ASP A 115 -47.09 -4.25 43.68
N GLU A 116 -46.20 -3.33 44.08
CA GLU A 116 -46.48 -2.34 45.13
C GLU A 116 -47.71 -1.47 44.78
N LEU A 117 -47.84 -1.03 43.52
CA LEU A 117 -48.99 -0.25 43.06
C LEU A 117 -50.29 -1.06 43.13
N ALA A 118 -50.24 -2.36 42.80
CA ALA A 118 -51.39 -3.25 42.92
C ALA A 118 -51.83 -3.39 44.40
N ASP A 119 -50.88 -3.57 45.31
CA ASP A 119 -51.13 -3.59 46.74
C ASP A 119 -51.75 -2.27 47.22
N PHE A 120 -51.17 -1.12 46.86
CA PHE A 120 -51.72 0.20 47.23
C PHE A 120 -53.15 0.39 46.71
N LYS A 121 -53.46 -0.04 45.48
CA LYS A 121 -54.83 -0.01 44.94
C LYS A 121 -55.78 -0.88 45.76
N ALA A 122 -55.37 -2.10 46.11
CA ALA A 122 -56.19 -3.00 46.94
C ALA A 122 -56.46 -2.40 48.34
N TRP A 123 -55.45 -1.80 48.96
CA TRP A 123 -55.59 -1.07 50.22
C TRP A 123 -56.57 0.10 50.11
N PHE A 124 -56.49 0.88 49.02
CA PHE A 124 -57.38 2.02 48.77
C PHE A 124 -58.83 1.60 48.55
N GLU A 125 -59.08 0.50 47.83
CA GLU A 125 -60.42 -0.08 47.65
C GLU A 125 -61.04 -0.53 48.98
N ILE A 126 -60.24 -1.17 49.85
CA ILE A 126 -60.69 -1.57 51.20
C ILE A 126 -61.09 -0.34 52.02
N LEU A 127 -60.28 0.72 51.99
CA LEU A 127 -60.57 1.97 52.72
C LEU A 127 -61.82 2.67 52.16
N SER A 128 -61.96 2.72 50.83
CA SER A 128 -63.12 3.32 50.14
C SER A 128 -64.42 2.59 50.53
N ARG A 129 -64.41 1.26 50.54
CA ARG A 129 -65.55 0.43 50.93
C ARG A 129 -65.89 0.54 52.43
N LYS A 130 -64.89 0.75 53.30
CA LYS A 130 -65.13 1.05 54.72
C LYS A 130 -65.77 2.43 54.92
N SER A 131 -65.43 3.40 54.08
CA SER A 131 -66.01 4.74 54.12
C SER A 131 -67.46 4.78 53.58
N SER A 132 -67.83 3.93 52.62
CA SER A 132 -69.20 3.90 52.07
C SER A 132 -70.20 3.13 52.93
N ASN A 133 -69.73 2.27 53.85
CA ASN A 133 -70.61 1.43 54.69
C ASN A 133 -71.04 2.11 56.01
N GLY A 134 -70.77 3.41 56.18
CA GLY A 134 -71.12 4.19 57.36
C GLY A 134 -72.46 4.93 57.30
N GLU A 135 -73.11 4.99 56.13
CA GLU A 135 -74.38 5.68 55.91
C GLU A 135 -75.27 4.81 55.00
N ASP A 136 -76.59 4.82 55.23
CA ASP A 136 -77.64 4.11 54.47
C ASP A 136 -78.01 2.66 54.86
N GLN A 137 -78.48 2.52 56.11
CA GLN A 137 -79.70 1.75 56.41
C GLN A 137 -80.83 2.76 56.62
N GLY A 138 -81.67 3.02 55.60
CA GLY A 138 -82.89 3.81 55.81
C GLY A 138 -83.48 4.45 54.57
N THR A 139 -84.54 3.82 54.06
CA THR A 139 -85.70 4.47 53.39
C THR A 139 -85.41 5.20 52.08
N SER A 140 -85.55 4.54 50.93
CA SER A 140 -86.83 4.47 50.20
C SER A 140 -87.57 5.82 50.09
N SER A 141 -87.42 6.43 48.92
CA SER A 141 -88.52 6.90 48.08
C SER A 141 -89.23 8.20 48.48
N LYS A 142 -89.04 9.17 47.58
CA LYS A 142 -90.06 10.00 46.91
C LYS A 142 -90.19 11.44 47.39
N ASP A 143 -89.76 12.31 46.48
CA ASP A 143 -90.32 13.60 46.10
C ASP A 143 -91.17 14.32 47.13
N THR A 144 -90.73 15.51 47.54
CA THR A 144 -91.45 16.75 47.18
C THR A 144 -90.67 17.97 47.69
N ASP A 145 -90.51 18.93 46.80
CA ASP A 145 -90.24 20.33 47.10
C ASP A 145 -91.03 20.80 48.32
N LEU A 146 -90.44 21.66 49.15
CA LEU A 146 -91.03 22.93 49.58
C LEU A 146 -90.10 23.66 50.56
N LYS A 147 -89.65 24.84 50.11
CA LYS A 147 -89.17 25.95 50.93
C LYS A 147 -90.08 26.18 52.15
N LYS A 148 -89.55 26.18 53.38
CA LYS A 148 -89.92 27.23 54.38
C LYS A 148 -89.01 27.32 55.60
N LYS A 149 -88.41 28.51 55.68
CA LYS A 149 -87.89 29.30 56.81
C LYS A 149 -88.59 29.06 58.18
N GLY A 150 -87.80 29.02 59.26
CA GLY A 150 -88.23 29.21 60.67
C GLY A 150 -87.31 28.43 61.63
N SER A 151 -86.24 29.01 62.20
CA SER A 151 -86.22 29.87 63.38
C SER A 151 -87.10 29.39 64.54
N THR A 152 -86.55 28.61 65.48
CA THR A 152 -86.78 28.87 66.92
C THR A 152 -85.66 28.26 67.78
N ASN A 153 -85.05 29.12 68.59
CA ASN A 153 -84.20 28.80 69.73
C ASN A 153 -84.92 27.89 70.75
N ARG A 154 -84.19 26.91 71.30
CA ARG A 154 -84.22 26.39 72.68
C ARG A 154 -83.16 25.29 72.70
N GLY A 155 -81.95 25.56 73.16
CA GLY A 155 -81.69 25.79 74.57
C GLY A 155 -81.50 24.44 75.25
N ASN A 156 -80.28 23.90 75.19
CA ASN A 156 -79.78 22.99 76.22
C ASN A 156 -78.25 23.11 76.35
N LYS A 157 -77.86 23.16 77.62
CA LYS A 157 -76.59 23.61 78.22
C LYS A 157 -75.37 22.79 77.80
N PRO A 158 -74.16 23.38 77.87
CA PRO A 158 -72.94 22.80 77.34
C PRO A 158 -72.30 21.82 78.34
N THR A 159 -71.94 20.62 77.86
CA THR A 159 -71.03 19.72 78.56
C THR A 159 -69.61 20.25 78.37
N ARG A 160 -69.20 21.09 79.33
CA ARG A 160 -68.07 22.03 79.31
C ARG A 160 -66.67 21.41 79.44
N ASN A 161 -66.48 20.10 79.21
CA ASN A 161 -65.19 19.45 79.54
C ASN A 161 -64.50 18.67 78.39
N ASN A 162 -65.05 18.64 77.16
CA ASN A 162 -64.43 17.94 76.01
C ASN A 162 -64.06 18.85 74.82
N THR A 163 -64.33 20.16 74.91
CA THR A 163 -64.02 21.13 73.84
C THR A 163 -62.52 21.44 73.77
N ALA A 164 -61.84 21.51 74.91
CA ALA A 164 -60.39 21.77 74.95
C ALA A 164 -59.57 20.64 74.29
N GLU A 165 -59.96 19.38 74.50
CA GLU A 165 -59.27 18.24 73.87
C GLU A 165 -59.55 18.18 72.36
N LYS A 166 -60.81 18.39 71.93
CA LYS A 166 -61.15 18.43 70.50
C LYS A 166 -60.45 19.56 69.74
N GLU A 167 -60.35 20.74 70.34
CA GLU A 167 -59.59 21.85 69.76
C GLU A 167 -58.09 21.52 69.71
N LYS A 168 -57.55 20.86 70.75
CA LYS A 168 -56.14 20.43 70.78
C LYS A 168 -55.84 19.40 69.68
N TYR A 169 -56.64 18.34 69.55
CA TYR A 169 -56.51 17.37 68.46
C TYR A 169 -56.68 18.01 67.07
N SER A 170 -57.63 18.92 66.92
CA SER A 170 -57.80 19.64 65.65
C SER A 170 -56.62 20.55 65.33
N SER A 171 -55.99 21.18 66.33
CA SER A 171 -54.79 21.98 66.14
C SER A 171 -53.58 21.13 65.77
N GLU A 172 -53.40 19.98 66.43
CA GLU A 172 -52.29 19.06 66.18
C GLU A 172 -52.38 18.46 64.78
N ILE A 173 -53.55 17.99 64.34
CA ILE A 173 -53.75 17.48 62.97
C ILE A 173 -53.50 18.57 61.91
N LYS A 174 -53.88 19.82 62.20
CA LYS A 174 -53.66 20.94 61.27
C LYS A 174 -52.17 21.29 61.15
N ASP A 175 -51.44 21.24 62.25
CA ASP A 175 -49.99 21.47 62.27
C ASP A 175 -49.24 20.33 61.56
N GLU A 176 -49.66 19.08 61.77
CA GLU A 176 -49.19 17.89 61.04
C GLU A 176 -49.41 18.02 59.53
N PHE A 177 -50.62 18.43 59.09
CA PHE A 177 -50.93 18.64 57.67
C PHE A 177 -50.10 19.78 57.07
N SER A 178 -49.89 20.86 57.84
CA SER A 178 -49.05 21.98 57.43
C SER A 178 -47.58 21.55 57.28
N ARG A 179 -47.09 20.70 58.19
CA ARG A 179 -45.73 20.13 58.12
C ARG A 179 -45.57 19.20 56.93
N LEU A 180 -46.48 18.24 56.74
CA LEU A 180 -46.44 17.30 55.63
C LEU A 180 -46.52 18.01 54.27
N LYS A 181 -47.34 19.06 54.16
CA LYS A 181 -47.41 19.89 52.96
C LYS A 181 -46.06 20.60 52.68
N GLY A 182 -45.44 21.16 53.72
CA GLY A 182 -44.12 21.78 53.60
C GLY A 182 -43.03 20.78 53.18
N GLU A 183 -43.07 19.56 53.73
CA GLU A 183 -42.17 18.46 53.32
C GLU A 183 -42.40 18.04 51.86
N TYR A 184 -43.67 17.93 51.44
CA TYR A 184 -44.02 17.64 50.05
C TYR A 184 -43.51 18.72 49.08
N ASP A 185 -43.76 19.99 49.38
CA ASP A 185 -43.31 21.10 48.53
C ASP A 185 -41.78 21.16 48.45
N LYS A 186 -41.09 20.92 49.58
CA LYS A 186 -39.62 20.83 49.63
C LYS A 186 -39.10 19.68 48.77
N LEU A 187 -39.70 18.50 48.89
CA LEU A 187 -39.33 17.31 48.11
C LEU A 187 -39.58 17.53 46.61
N ALA A 188 -40.70 18.18 46.25
CA ALA A 188 -41.01 18.50 44.87
C ALA A 188 -39.98 19.45 44.24
N LEU A 189 -39.52 20.46 44.99
CA LEU A 189 -38.45 21.37 44.54
C LEU A 189 -37.11 20.66 44.40
N GLU A 190 -36.75 19.80 45.34
CA GLU A 190 -35.52 19.00 45.29
C GLU A 190 -35.53 18.10 44.04
N LYS A 191 -36.62 17.36 43.81
CA LYS A 191 -36.77 16.51 42.63
C LYS A 191 -36.80 17.29 41.32
N TYR A 192 -37.43 18.46 41.28
CA TYR A 192 -37.39 19.32 40.10
C TYR A 192 -35.96 19.80 39.81
N SER A 193 -35.19 20.16 40.84
CA SER A 193 -33.79 20.56 40.69
C SER A 193 -32.89 19.41 40.23
N GLU A 194 -33.12 18.19 40.75
CA GLU A 194 -32.42 16.96 40.34
C GLU A 194 -32.68 16.63 38.87
N VAL A 195 -33.96 16.65 38.44
CA VAL A 195 -34.34 16.42 37.03
C VAL A 195 -33.72 17.49 36.11
N THR A 196 -33.68 18.75 36.55
CA THR A 196 -33.06 19.83 35.77
C THR A 196 -31.56 19.64 35.62
N ALA A 197 -30.86 19.23 36.70
CA ALA A 197 -29.44 18.91 36.66
C ALA A 197 -29.14 17.71 35.74
N LEU A 198 -29.92 16.63 35.84
CA LEU A 198 -29.78 15.45 34.97
C LEU A 198 -30.05 15.76 33.49
N LEU A 199 -31.00 16.64 33.19
CA LEU A 199 -31.24 17.10 31.82
C LEU A 199 -30.06 17.91 31.26
N ALA A 200 -29.42 18.73 32.10
CA ALA A 200 -28.21 19.46 31.72
C ALA A 200 -27.04 18.50 31.47
N GLU A 201 -26.83 17.52 32.34
CA GLU A 201 -25.82 16.48 32.18
C GLU A 201 -26.06 15.63 30.93
N LYS A 202 -27.31 15.21 30.67
CA LYS A 202 -27.68 14.50 29.45
C LYS A 202 -27.30 15.28 28.19
N LYS A 203 -27.59 16.58 28.15
CA LYS A 203 -27.22 17.45 27.02
C LYS A 203 -25.69 17.54 26.87
N PHE A 204 -24.97 17.66 27.98
CA PHE A 204 -23.50 17.70 27.97
C PHE A 204 -22.89 16.40 27.45
N VAL A 205 -23.30 15.24 27.98
CA VAL A 205 -22.81 13.92 27.56
C VAL A 205 -23.12 13.66 26.09
N TRP A 206 -24.34 14.00 25.63
CA TRP A 206 -24.70 13.87 24.22
C TRP A 206 -23.85 14.75 23.32
N ASN A 207 -23.56 15.99 23.73
CA ASN A 207 -22.65 16.87 22.99
C ASN A 207 -21.23 16.31 22.92
N GLN A 208 -20.71 15.76 24.02
CA GLN A 208 -19.39 15.11 24.04
C GLN A 208 -19.35 13.87 23.14
N TYR A 209 -20.40 13.05 23.17
CA TYR A 209 -20.53 11.88 22.29
C TYR A 209 -20.54 12.30 20.82
N ASN A 210 -21.33 13.32 20.46
CA ASN A 210 -21.42 13.82 19.10
C ASN A 210 -20.07 14.38 18.60
N ILE A 211 -19.32 15.10 19.44
CA ILE A 211 -17.96 15.56 19.07
C ILE A 211 -17.03 14.38 18.80
N MET A 212 -17.04 13.38 19.68
CA MET A 212 -16.21 12.17 19.55
C MET A 212 -16.59 11.35 18.31
N GLU A 213 -17.87 11.17 18.03
CA GLU A 213 -18.39 10.48 16.85
C GLU A 213 -17.93 11.16 15.55
N ASN A 214 -18.00 12.50 15.49
CA ASN A 214 -17.52 13.27 14.35
C ASN A 214 -15.99 13.14 14.16
N ASP A 215 -15.19 13.20 15.24
CA ASP A 215 -13.74 13.00 15.15
C ASP A 215 -13.36 11.59 14.64
N TYR A 216 -14.09 10.56 15.07
CA TYR A 216 -13.90 9.21 14.54
C TYR A 216 -14.33 9.08 13.07
N ALA A 217 -15.44 9.71 12.68
CA ALA A 217 -15.90 9.74 11.28
C ALA A 217 -14.89 10.45 10.37
N ASP A 218 -14.31 11.57 10.81
CA ASP A 218 -13.28 12.30 10.07
C ASP A 218 -11.98 11.50 9.94
N LYS A 219 -11.55 10.83 11.01
CA LYS A 219 -10.40 9.91 10.99
C LYS A 219 -10.64 8.75 10.03
N LEU A 220 -11.85 8.18 10.01
CA LEU A 220 -12.22 7.11 9.09
C LEU A 220 -12.15 7.58 7.64
N ARG A 221 -12.79 8.72 7.33
CA ARG A 221 -12.77 9.31 5.98
C ARG A 221 -11.34 9.63 5.50
N THR A 222 -10.49 10.13 6.40
CA THR A 222 -9.08 10.38 6.09
C THR A 222 -8.33 9.09 5.75
N LYS A 223 -8.59 8.01 6.49
CA LYS A 223 -7.98 6.70 6.24
C LYS A 223 -8.49 6.05 4.96
N GLU A 224 -9.78 6.19 4.66
CA GLU A 224 -10.37 5.75 3.39
C GLU A 224 -9.71 6.46 2.20
N ALA A 225 -9.54 7.79 2.26
CA ALA A 225 -8.85 8.55 1.21
C ALA A 225 -7.36 8.16 1.06
N GLU A 226 -6.67 7.84 2.16
CA GLU A 226 -5.28 7.35 2.14
C GLU A 226 -5.19 5.97 1.43
N VAL A 227 -6.12 5.06 1.73
CA VAL A 227 -6.21 3.74 1.09
C VAL A 227 -6.58 3.87 -0.39
N GLU A 228 -7.53 4.71 -0.76
CA GLU A 228 -7.90 4.95 -2.16
C GLU A 228 -6.72 5.49 -2.97
N LYS A 229 -5.98 6.45 -2.40
CA LYS A 229 -4.74 6.97 -3.01
C LYS A 229 -3.66 5.90 -3.17
N ALA A 230 -3.52 4.99 -2.19
CA ALA A 230 -2.58 3.88 -2.28
C ALA A 230 -3.01 2.86 -3.36
N ASN A 231 -4.30 2.56 -3.45
CA ASN A 231 -4.86 1.68 -4.47
C ASN A 231 -4.65 2.23 -5.88
N GLU A 232 -4.83 3.53 -6.09
CA GLU A 232 -4.52 4.16 -7.39
C GLU A 232 -3.03 4.04 -7.76
N LYS A 233 -2.12 4.21 -6.79
CA LYS A 233 -0.69 3.97 -7.03
C LYS A 233 -0.39 2.51 -7.38
N ILE A 234 -1.01 1.56 -6.69
CA ILE A 234 -0.88 0.13 -6.98
C ILE A 234 -1.37 -0.16 -8.40
N LYS A 235 -2.52 0.38 -8.79
CA LYS A 235 -3.08 0.23 -10.13
C LYS A 235 -2.13 0.74 -11.21
N VAL A 236 -1.56 1.93 -11.04
CA VAL A 236 -0.55 2.49 -11.96
C VAL A 236 0.69 1.60 -12.05
N LEU A 237 1.20 1.09 -10.93
CA LEU A 237 2.34 0.18 -10.91
C LEU A 237 2.05 -1.14 -11.60
N VAL A 238 0.86 -1.72 -11.38
CA VAL A 238 0.42 -2.97 -12.04
C VAL A 238 0.33 -2.77 -13.54
N SER A 239 -0.32 -1.70 -14.03
CA SER A 239 -0.38 -1.42 -15.47
C SER A 239 1.00 -1.19 -16.08
N SER A 240 1.92 -0.51 -15.38
CA SER A 240 3.30 -0.36 -15.84
C SER A 240 4.03 -1.71 -15.90
N MET A 241 3.79 -2.60 -14.93
CA MET A 241 4.40 -3.93 -14.89
C MET A 241 3.88 -4.81 -16.04
N GLU A 242 2.58 -4.79 -16.31
CA GLU A 242 1.95 -5.51 -17.42
C GLU A 242 2.47 -5.02 -18.79
N GLN A 243 2.64 -3.70 -18.94
CA GLN A 243 3.24 -3.11 -20.13
C GLN A 243 4.68 -3.56 -20.33
N LEU A 244 5.51 -3.54 -19.27
CA LEU A 244 6.89 -4.02 -19.33
C LEU A 244 6.98 -5.51 -19.64
N GLN A 245 6.05 -6.33 -19.12
CA GLN A 245 5.98 -7.75 -19.47
C GLN A 245 5.66 -7.96 -20.95
N SER A 246 4.70 -7.20 -21.49
CA SER A 246 4.33 -7.27 -22.91
C SER A 246 5.50 -6.85 -23.81
N GLU A 247 6.17 -5.74 -23.50
CA GLU A 247 7.36 -5.29 -24.24
C GLU A 247 8.50 -6.31 -24.15
N LYS A 248 8.67 -6.96 -22.99
CA LYS A 248 9.64 -8.04 -22.82
C LYS A 248 9.34 -9.21 -23.77
N TYR A 249 8.10 -9.71 -23.80
CA TYR A 249 7.71 -10.81 -24.69
C TYR A 249 7.91 -10.46 -26.18
N GLU A 250 7.61 -9.22 -26.58
CA GLU A 250 7.85 -8.74 -27.95
C GLU A 250 9.34 -8.75 -28.30
N LYS A 251 10.20 -8.27 -27.38
CA LYS A 251 11.65 -8.29 -27.57
C LYS A 251 12.21 -9.71 -27.62
N ASP A 252 11.75 -10.61 -26.75
CA ASP A 252 12.19 -12.02 -26.71
C ASP A 252 11.80 -12.75 -28.01
N SER A 253 10.62 -12.45 -28.57
CA SER A 253 10.19 -12.95 -29.89
C SER A 253 11.11 -12.46 -31.01
N LYS A 254 11.41 -11.15 -31.06
CA LYS A 254 12.35 -10.57 -32.04
C LYS A 254 13.77 -11.13 -31.90
N ILE A 255 14.23 -11.37 -30.67
CA ILE A 255 15.54 -12.00 -30.41
C ILE A 255 15.58 -13.40 -31.00
N SER A 256 14.52 -14.20 -30.79
CA SER A 256 14.40 -15.55 -31.34
C SER A 256 14.39 -15.56 -32.88
N GLU A 257 13.66 -14.62 -33.51
CA GLU A 257 13.66 -14.44 -34.96
C GLU A 257 15.06 -14.09 -35.50
N LEU A 258 15.76 -13.15 -34.86
CA LEU A 258 17.13 -12.75 -35.24
C LEU A 258 18.14 -13.88 -35.04
N GLN A 259 18.01 -14.66 -33.95
CA GLN A 259 18.85 -15.83 -33.72
C GLN A 259 18.65 -16.89 -34.80
N SER A 260 17.41 -17.13 -35.23
CA SER A 260 17.10 -18.05 -36.34
C SER A 260 17.72 -17.57 -37.66
N LYS A 261 17.56 -16.30 -38.02
CA LYS A 261 18.18 -15.72 -39.23
C LYS A 261 19.71 -15.76 -39.18
N MET A 262 20.30 -15.54 -37.99
CA MET A 262 21.75 -15.65 -37.80
C MET A 262 22.23 -17.09 -38.03
N ALA A 263 21.52 -18.09 -37.51
CA ALA A 263 21.85 -19.50 -37.74
C ALA A 263 21.74 -19.91 -39.22
N GLU A 264 20.72 -19.42 -39.93
CA GLU A 264 20.56 -19.63 -41.38
C GLU A 264 21.72 -19.00 -42.17
N MET A 265 22.07 -17.74 -41.89
CA MET A 265 23.21 -17.07 -42.52
C MET A 265 24.55 -17.77 -42.22
N GLU A 266 24.74 -18.31 -41.02
CA GLU A 266 25.94 -19.08 -40.67
C GLU A 266 26.02 -20.40 -41.45
N ALA A 267 24.89 -21.11 -41.60
CA ALA A 267 24.82 -22.33 -42.40
C ALA A 267 25.12 -22.04 -43.89
N GLU A 268 24.55 -20.94 -44.40
CA GLU A 268 24.78 -20.47 -45.76
C GLU A 268 26.25 -20.09 -45.99
N THR A 269 26.86 -19.36 -45.06
CA THR A 269 28.29 -19.01 -45.12
C THR A 269 29.17 -20.26 -45.11
N LYS A 270 28.84 -21.27 -44.29
CA LYS A 270 29.56 -22.57 -44.28
C LYS A 270 29.40 -23.31 -45.61
N ARG A 271 28.23 -23.25 -46.25
CA ARG A 271 27.96 -23.83 -47.56
C ARG A 271 28.81 -23.16 -48.65
N LEU A 272 28.75 -21.83 -48.73
CA LEU A 272 29.53 -21.05 -49.71
C LEU A 272 31.04 -21.23 -49.52
N ASN A 273 31.53 -21.30 -48.28
CA ASN A 273 32.95 -21.57 -48.04
C ASN A 273 33.41 -22.95 -48.56
N LYS A 274 32.56 -23.98 -48.47
CA LYS A 274 32.84 -25.30 -49.06
C LYS A 274 32.87 -25.22 -50.58
N GLU A 275 31.94 -24.51 -51.20
CA GLU A 275 31.88 -24.31 -52.64
C GLU A 275 33.09 -23.52 -53.16
N ILE A 276 33.47 -22.43 -52.50
CA ILE A 276 34.69 -21.65 -52.79
C ILE A 276 35.94 -22.53 -52.69
N SER A 277 36.02 -23.39 -51.67
CA SER A 277 37.13 -24.32 -51.51
C SER A 277 37.18 -25.36 -52.64
N GLY A 278 36.02 -25.89 -53.06
CA GLY A 278 35.89 -26.80 -54.20
C GLY A 278 36.33 -26.16 -55.52
N LEU A 279 35.78 -24.98 -55.83
CA LEU A 279 36.16 -24.20 -57.02
C LEU A 279 37.64 -23.81 -57.01
N SER A 280 38.20 -23.51 -55.83
CA SER A 280 39.63 -23.20 -55.71
C SER A 280 40.51 -24.41 -56.07
N VAL A 281 40.09 -25.63 -55.70
CA VAL A 281 40.78 -26.87 -56.09
C VAL A 281 40.64 -27.15 -57.59
N GLU A 282 39.45 -26.93 -58.16
CA GLU A 282 39.20 -27.06 -59.61
C GLU A 282 40.02 -26.05 -60.43
N LEU A 283 40.11 -24.80 -59.98
CA LEU A 283 40.95 -23.79 -60.63
C LEU A 283 42.43 -24.18 -60.59
N GLU A 284 42.90 -24.77 -59.50
CA GLU A 284 44.29 -25.21 -59.37
C GLU A 284 44.57 -26.45 -60.23
N SER A 285 43.62 -27.37 -60.40
CA SER A 285 43.76 -28.51 -61.32
C SER A 285 43.76 -28.06 -62.78
N LEU A 286 42.89 -27.11 -63.17
CA LEU A 286 42.88 -26.46 -64.48
C LEU A 286 44.19 -25.72 -64.75
N ARG A 287 44.75 -25.01 -63.76
CA ARG A 287 46.05 -24.35 -63.87
C ARG A 287 47.18 -25.36 -64.09
N LYS A 288 47.17 -26.50 -63.40
CA LYS A 288 48.12 -27.60 -63.62
C LYS A 288 47.97 -28.24 -64.99
N PHE A 289 46.73 -28.42 -65.47
CA PHE A 289 46.46 -28.96 -66.81
C PHE A 289 46.96 -28.00 -67.91
N ARG A 290 46.74 -26.69 -67.73
CA ARG A 290 47.25 -25.61 -68.60
C ARG A 290 48.78 -25.44 -68.55
N ASN A 291 49.44 -25.90 -67.49
CA ASN A 291 50.90 -25.87 -67.41
C ASN A 291 51.54 -27.12 -68.05
N ASN A 292 50.78 -28.21 -68.22
CA ASN A 292 51.26 -29.46 -68.82
C ASN A 292 50.91 -29.59 -70.31
N GLN A 293 50.04 -28.73 -70.83
CA GLN A 293 49.83 -28.51 -72.26
C GLN A 293 49.93 -27.01 -72.50
N VAL A 294 50.76 -26.58 -73.48
CA VAL A 294 50.81 -25.25 -74.12
C VAL A 294 52.21 -24.61 -74.09
N THR A 295 52.94 -24.92 -75.16
CA THR A 295 53.75 -24.02 -76.00
C THR A 295 53.41 -22.53 -75.80
N PRO A 296 54.38 -21.63 -75.61
CA PRO A 296 54.12 -20.25 -75.22
C PRO A 296 53.22 -19.54 -76.24
N PRO A 297 52.09 -18.93 -75.83
CA PRO A 297 51.34 -18.06 -76.70
C PRO A 297 52.15 -16.77 -76.86
N VAL A 298 52.52 -16.49 -78.10
CA VAL A 298 53.13 -15.25 -78.56
C VAL A 298 52.36 -14.07 -77.98
N LEU A 299 53.04 -13.30 -77.11
CA LEU A 299 52.58 -12.03 -76.57
C LEU A 299 52.44 -11.04 -77.74
N ASN A 300 51.20 -10.82 -78.18
CA ASN A 300 50.89 -9.68 -79.04
C ASN A 300 51.01 -8.40 -78.20
N HIS A 301 52.12 -7.69 -78.43
CA HIS A 301 52.35 -6.32 -77.99
C HIS A 301 51.22 -5.40 -78.47
N CYS A 302 50.48 -4.80 -77.55
CA CYS A 302 49.76 -3.55 -77.82
C CYS A 302 50.71 -2.38 -77.57
N THR A 303 51.11 -1.75 -78.66
CA THR A 303 51.96 -0.55 -78.73
C THR A 303 51.09 0.67 -79.04
N GLN A 304 51.54 1.85 -78.59
CA GLN A 304 51.11 3.21 -78.97
C GLN A 304 49.90 3.72 -78.16
N GLY A 305 50.06 4.64 -77.19
CA GLY A 305 50.68 5.96 -77.31
C GLY A 305 49.53 6.98 -77.47
N THR A 306 49.18 7.77 -76.45
CA THR A 306 49.44 9.22 -76.43
C THR A 306 49.00 9.80 -75.08
N LYS A 307 49.99 10.39 -74.38
CA LYS A 307 49.99 11.57 -73.48
C LYS A 307 48.77 11.87 -72.59
N ALA A 308 49.03 11.83 -71.28
CA ALA A 308 48.31 12.50 -70.18
C ALA A 308 48.54 14.04 -70.22
N PRO A 309 48.11 14.82 -69.20
CA PRO A 309 47.18 14.57 -68.10
C PRO A 309 46.10 15.69 -67.95
N GLU A 310 45.01 15.44 -67.22
CA GLU A 310 44.46 16.36 -66.19
C GLU A 310 43.03 15.97 -65.76
N SER A 311 42.77 16.23 -64.48
CA SER A 311 41.46 16.39 -63.85
C SER A 311 40.69 15.14 -63.42
N GLY A 312 40.31 15.13 -62.14
CA GLY A 312 39.13 14.38 -61.70
C GLY A 312 39.29 13.55 -60.44
N VAL A 313 39.51 14.22 -59.31
CA VAL A 313 39.33 13.69 -57.95
C VAL A 313 37.98 12.95 -57.82
N VAL A 314 38.00 11.65 -57.56
CA VAL A 314 36.81 10.92 -57.05
C VAL A 314 37.18 10.19 -55.77
N LYS A 315 37.01 10.90 -54.65
CA LYS A 315 36.92 10.27 -53.33
C LYS A 315 35.57 9.55 -53.25
N SER A 316 35.62 8.22 -53.24
CA SER A 316 34.49 7.35 -52.97
C SER A 316 33.93 7.64 -51.57
N ASN A 317 32.68 8.09 -51.53
CA ASN A 317 31.97 8.50 -50.33
C ASN A 317 31.53 7.29 -49.49
N ARG A 318 31.73 7.46 -48.19
CA ARG A 318 31.16 6.66 -47.10
C ARG A 318 29.65 6.45 -47.29
N SER A 319 29.23 5.19 -47.45
CA SER A 319 27.86 4.77 -47.16
C SER A 319 27.78 4.32 -45.69
N ARG A 320 27.57 5.29 -44.80
CA ARG A 320 27.22 5.04 -43.39
C ARG A 320 25.81 5.59 -43.22
N ARG A 321 24.82 4.69 -43.32
CA ARG A 321 23.40 5.02 -43.09
C ARG A 321 23.22 5.50 -41.65
N ASN A 322 22.97 6.79 -41.50
CA ASN A 322 22.28 7.34 -40.33
C ASN A 322 20.83 7.55 -40.75
N MET A 323 19.90 6.80 -40.16
CA MET A 323 18.47 7.09 -40.25
C MET A 323 18.18 8.24 -39.27
N THR A 324 17.94 9.41 -39.85
CA THR A 324 17.36 10.58 -39.21
C THR A 324 15.84 10.40 -39.04
N SER A 325 15.39 10.67 -37.81
CA SER A 325 14.12 11.32 -37.45
C SER A 325 12.80 10.84 -38.09
N LYS A 326 12.00 10.11 -37.30
CA LYS A 326 10.55 10.30 -37.27
C LYS A 326 10.13 10.66 -35.84
N LYS A 327 9.85 11.95 -35.65
CA LYS A 327 9.05 12.48 -34.56
C LYS A 327 7.66 12.65 -35.16
N GLU A 328 6.76 11.71 -34.85
CA GLU A 328 5.38 11.71 -35.34
C GLU A 328 4.50 12.42 -34.31
N ILE A 329 3.81 13.46 -34.78
CA ILE A 329 2.78 14.25 -34.11
C ILE A 329 1.48 13.92 -34.82
N CYS A 330 0.42 13.55 -34.08
CA CYS A 330 -1.00 13.91 -34.28
C CYS A 330 -1.89 13.04 -33.34
N THR A 331 -2.46 13.54 -32.22
CA THR A 331 -3.79 14.20 -32.00
C THR A 331 -5.02 13.39 -32.47
N PRO A 332 -6.25 13.61 -31.93
CA PRO A 332 -6.71 14.42 -30.77
C PRO A 332 -7.79 13.75 -29.89
N ASN A 333 -8.06 14.30 -28.68
CA ASN A 333 -9.41 14.58 -28.17
C ASN A 333 -9.33 15.35 -26.83
N ALA A 334 -9.71 16.63 -26.90
CA ALA A 334 -10.06 17.53 -25.79
C ALA A 334 -11.60 17.43 -25.57
N PRO A 335 -12.28 18.03 -24.54
CA PRO A 335 -11.92 19.34 -23.97
C PRO A 335 -12.25 19.64 -22.48
N VAL A 336 -11.71 20.81 -22.06
CA VAL A 336 -12.12 21.72 -20.96
C VAL A 336 -11.63 21.40 -19.54
N PRO A 337 -10.90 22.36 -18.92
CA PRO A 337 -11.39 22.88 -17.64
C PRO A 337 -11.36 24.42 -17.59
N ALA A 338 -12.45 24.98 -17.06
CA ALA A 338 -12.60 26.41 -16.79
C ALA A 338 -12.26 26.74 -15.33
N LYS A 339 -11.39 27.74 -15.15
CA LYS A 339 -11.38 28.83 -14.13
C LYS A 339 -11.74 28.43 -12.69
N SER A 340 -10.87 28.64 -11.68
CA SER A 340 -10.48 29.97 -11.19
C SER A 340 -9.55 29.84 -9.95
N SER A 341 -8.67 30.84 -9.78
CA SER A 341 -8.02 31.40 -8.56
C SER A 341 -7.72 30.47 -7.37
N GLU A 342 -6.49 30.42 -6.80
CA GLU A 342 -5.88 31.54 -6.08
C GLU A 342 -4.38 31.28 -5.78
N THR A 343 -3.55 32.29 -6.04
CA THR A 343 -2.32 32.73 -5.33
C THR A 343 -1.27 31.72 -4.83
N GLY A 344 -0.03 31.84 -5.34
CA GLY A 344 1.15 31.23 -4.71
C GLY A 344 2.44 31.24 -5.55
N THR A 345 2.92 32.42 -5.90
CA THR A 345 4.18 32.69 -6.62
C THR A 345 5.42 32.02 -5.99
N LYS A 346 6.25 31.36 -6.82
CA LYS A 346 7.72 31.59 -6.95
C LYS A 346 8.34 30.60 -7.94
N THR A 347 8.49 31.04 -9.18
CA THR A 347 9.41 30.48 -10.19
C THR A 347 10.81 31.06 -9.96
N LYS A 348 11.85 30.20 -9.86
CA LYS A 348 13.24 30.61 -10.10
C LYS A 348 14.10 29.41 -10.58
N SER A 349 14.33 29.46 -11.90
CA SER A 349 15.44 29.00 -12.73
C SER A 349 16.33 27.79 -12.36
N MET A 350 16.42 26.93 -13.36
CA MET A 350 17.48 26.01 -13.78
C MET A 350 18.92 26.31 -13.28
N LYS A 351 19.57 25.29 -12.71
CA LYS A 351 20.98 24.94 -13.02
C LYS A 351 21.26 23.48 -12.62
N ARG A 352 21.81 22.71 -13.56
CA ARG A 352 22.21 21.30 -13.39
C ARG A 352 23.30 21.20 -12.32
N LYS A 353 23.12 20.32 -11.33
CA LYS A 353 24.21 19.62 -10.62
C LYS A 353 23.64 18.46 -9.79
N GLU A 354 24.14 17.28 -10.12
CA GLU A 354 24.37 16.12 -9.25
C GLU A 354 23.17 15.40 -8.60
N ALA A 355 23.23 14.07 -8.64
CA ALA A 355 22.18 13.16 -8.23
C ALA A 355 21.88 13.25 -6.72
N PRO A 356 20.62 13.04 -6.30
CA PRO A 356 20.24 13.13 -4.89
C PRO A 356 20.72 11.89 -4.13
N VAL A 357 21.69 12.09 -3.23
CA VAL A 357 21.91 11.17 -2.11
C VAL A 357 20.76 11.39 -1.13
N ILE A 358 19.84 10.43 -1.06
CA ILE A 358 18.80 10.36 -0.05
C ILE A 358 19.48 9.94 1.27
N PRO A 359 19.49 10.77 2.33
CA PRO A 359 19.94 10.32 3.64
C PRO A 359 18.91 9.34 4.17
N THR A 360 19.29 8.07 4.25
CA THR A 360 18.57 7.06 5.02
C THR A 360 18.85 7.27 6.51
N SER A 361 17.81 7.10 7.34
CA SER A 361 17.78 7.15 8.83
C SER A 361 17.48 8.50 9.52
N ASP A 362 16.29 9.05 9.28
CA ASP A 362 15.66 9.97 10.24
C ASP A 362 14.64 9.21 11.11
N THR A 363 15.12 8.64 12.22
CA THR A 363 14.25 8.28 13.36
C THR A 363 13.71 9.59 13.95
N PRO A 364 12.40 9.74 14.19
CA PRO A 364 11.85 11.00 14.71
C PRO A 364 12.44 11.31 16.09
N LYS A 365 13.34 12.32 16.14
CA LYS A 365 13.86 12.84 17.40
C LYS A 365 12.74 13.61 18.10
N LEU A 366 12.24 13.03 19.20
CA LEU A 366 11.20 13.62 20.07
C LEU A 366 11.59 14.96 20.71
N PHE A 367 12.88 15.30 20.71
CA PHE A 367 13.38 16.60 21.17
C PHE A 367 14.38 17.14 20.15
N SER A 368 14.22 18.41 19.77
CA SER A 368 15.22 19.11 18.97
C SER A 368 16.50 19.30 19.79
N SER A 369 17.66 19.37 19.14
CA SER A 369 18.96 19.66 19.79
C SER A 369 18.95 20.96 20.62
N SER A 370 17.96 21.83 20.42
CA SER A 370 17.76 23.09 21.13
C SER A 370 16.81 23.00 22.32
N PHE A 371 16.25 21.84 22.64
CA PHE A 371 15.34 21.69 23.78
C PHE A 371 16.10 21.79 25.11
N LYS A 372 15.90 22.90 25.83
CA LYS A 372 16.40 23.09 27.20
C LYS A 372 15.32 22.69 28.20
N VAL A 373 15.58 21.64 28.99
CA VAL A 373 14.73 21.21 30.12
C VAL A 373 14.70 22.32 31.18
N PRO A 374 13.52 22.86 31.55
CA PRO A 374 13.41 23.83 32.63
C PRO A 374 13.80 23.19 33.98
N LYS A 375 14.77 23.78 34.69
CA LYS A 375 15.16 23.33 36.03
C LYS A 375 14.10 23.79 37.04
N LEU A 376 13.41 22.84 37.68
CA LEU A 376 12.56 23.11 38.85
C LEU A 376 13.46 23.49 40.03
N LYS A 377 13.16 24.62 40.68
CA LYS A 377 13.81 25.03 41.94
C LYS A 377 13.31 24.12 43.06
N SER A 378 14.21 23.36 43.68
CA SER A 378 13.94 22.65 44.93
C SER A 378 13.77 23.68 46.05
N SER A 379 12.54 23.94 46.49
CA SER A 379 12.29 24.73 47.69
C SER A 379 11.71 23.84 48.77
N VAL A 380 12.59 23.53 49.73
CA VAL A 380 12.33 23.59 51.18
C VAL A 380 11.38 22.53 51.75
N ARG A 381 12.01 21.57 52.44
CA ARG A 381 11.46 20.85 53.60
C ARG A 381 10.97 21.87 54.62
N VAL A 382 9.74 21.71 55.09
CA VAL A 382 9.37 22.08 56.44
C VAL A 382 9.05 20.78 57.18
N THR A 383 9.59 20.73 58.38
CA THR A 383 9.55 19.71 59.44
C THR A 383 8.26 18.92 59.57
#